data_AF-A0A7S2VUX5-F1
#
_entry.id   AF-A0A7S2VUX5-F1
#
_cell.length_a   1.000
_cell.length_b   1.000
_cell.length_c   1.000
_cell.angle_alpha   90.00
_cell.angle_beta   90.00
_cell.angle_gamma   90.00
#
_symmetry.space_group_name_H-M   'P 1'
#
loop_
_entity.id
_entity.type
_entity.pdbx_description
1 polymer ?
#
loop_
_entity_poly.entity_id
_entity_poly.type
_entity_poly.pdbx_seq_one_letter_code
_entity_poly.pdbx_strand_id
1 'polypeptide(L)'
;DLVRDGFIIYRGLIPRHIVNNAVRRINEKLLDGGKHVSLASGSEDEVTDIWNKTQLPAKVRALTGPLKQDSFTTKHAQVALTAPGHFCKRKHETKNSNFEPHEHWENWWHIDGLANDQFKQSPPKGHIHGFTALVGVLLSDVDEPYSGELTVYPGSHNFLAKMFGQNPANLSRLRKDGTSALNLARDEIKRESLGSTPNTWKKPVHFVGKAGDVVIANYFLAHNIAPNRSHRIRYAVYFRVHSTMFSGGEFWRSFRPVALANPWHDWLGLPGHGCPIREAGQPPSDCCCLESFQVKDERARARLQDTKEMKSMKKNANGNRIDDAVAIRMFPNIPADAIKAVIVGKDGDPDRVIAELLQWN
;
A
#
# COMPACT_ATOMS: atom_id res chain seq x y z
N ASP A 1 -13.76 12.30 10.88
CA ASP A 1 -14.13 12.60 9.49
C ASP A 1 -13.16 11.83 8.62
N LEU A 2 -13.65 10.93 7.76
CA LEU A 2 -12.78 10.05 6.97
C LEU A 2 -11.87 10.84 6.03
N VAL A 3 -12.36 11.89 5.36
CA VAL A 3 -11.57 12.66 4.38
C VAL A 3 -10.48 13.47 5.08
N ARG A 4 -10.86 14.13 6.18
CA ARG A 4 -9.95 14.97 6.96
C ARG A 4 -8.93 14.14 7.73
N ASP A 5 -9.41 13.15 8.49
CA ASP A 5 -8.59 12.41 9.45
C ASP A 5 -7.97 11.14 8.83
N GLY A 6 -8.51 10.65 7.71
CA GLY A 6 -8.01 9.48 6.99
C GLY A 6 -8.54 8.14 7.50
N PHE A 7 -9.37 8.15 8.55
CA PHE A 7 -10.02 6.96 9.08
C PHE A 7 -11.40 7.25 9.68
N ILE A 8 -12.18 6.18 9.88
CA ILE A 8 -13.45 6.17 10.59
C ILE A 8 -13.54 4.93 11.47
N ILE A 9 -14.23 5.05 12.61
CA ILE A 9 -14.44 3.95 13.56
C ILE A 9 -15.93 3.60 13.60
N TYR A 10 -16.24 2.31 13.50
CA TYR A 10 -17.56 1.75 13.79
C TYR A 10 -17.50 0.95 15.09
N ARG A 11 -18.34 1.31 16.07
CA ARG A 11 -18.41 0.62 17.35
C ARG A 11 -19.37 -0.57 17.28
N GLY A 12 -18.98 -1.70 17.85
CA GLY A 12 -19.79 -2.91 17.95
C GLY A 12 -20.30 -3.45 16.61
N LEU A 13 -19.56 -3.21 15.52
CA LEU A 13 -20.03 -3.56 14.17
C LEU A 13 -20.07 -5.08 13.96
N ILE A 14 -19.12 -5.79 14.57
CA ILE A 14 -18.99 -7.24 14.46
C ILE A 14 -19.65 -7.90 15.68
N PRO A 15 -20.63 -8.81 15.48
CA PRO A 15 -21.24 -9.55 16.56
C PRO A 15 -20.23 -10.30 17.42
N ARG A 16 -20.41 -10.27 18.74
CA ARG A 16 -19.47 -10.88 19.70
C ARG A 16 -19.25 -12.37 19.47
N HIS A 17 -20.26 -13.11 19.01
CA HIS A 17 -20.10 -14.55 18.74
C HIS A 17 -19.16 -14.84 17.56
N ILE A 18 -19.13 -13.99 16.54
CA ILE A 18 -18.19 -14.11 15.40
C ILE A 18 -16.77 -13.81 15.87
N VAL A 19 -16.59 -12.75 16.67
CA VAL A 19 -15.31 -12.44 17.31
C VAL A 19 -14.80 -13.62 18.16
N ASN A 20 -15.67 -14.18 19.01
CA ASN A 20 -15.31 -15.29 19.88
C ASN A 20 -14.90 -16.55 19.09
N ASN A 21 -15.56 -16.86 17.98
CA ASN A 21 -15.20 -17.98 17.11
C ASN A 21 -13.81 -17.77 16.48
N ALA A 22 -13.52 -16.57 15.97
CA ALA A 22 -12.21 -16.24 15.42
C ALA A 22 -11.10 -16.36 16.48
N VAL A 23 -11.33 -15.83 17.70
CA VAL A 23 -10.36 -15.93 18.81
C VAL A 23 -10.13 -17.37 19.23
N ARG A 24 -11.19 -18.20 19.32
CA ARG A 24 -11.05 -19.64 19.59
C ARG A 24 -10.14 -20.29 18.57
N ARG A 25 -10.38 -20.06 17.28
CA ARG A 25 -9.59 -20.62 16.19
C ARG A 25 -8.13 -20.17 16.23
N ILE A 26 -7.88 -18.89 16.50
CA ILE A 26 -6.52 -18.34 16.67
C ILE A 26 -5.81 -19.02 17.84
N ASN A 27 -6.50 -19.22 18.96
CA ASN A 27 -5.92 -19.85 20.14
C ASN A 27 -5.62 -21.35 19.94
N GLU A 28 -6.48 -22.09 19.24
CA GLU A 28 -6.17 -23.48 18.84
C GLU A 28 -4.85 -23.55 18.07
N LYS A 29 -4.68 -22.68 17.07
CA LYS A 29 -3.44 -22.62 16.27
C LYS A 29 -2.21 -22.19 17.05
N LEU A 30 -2.37 -21.31 18.04
CA LEU A 30 -1.29 -20.91 18.94
C LEU A 30 -0.80 -22.09 19.79
N LEU A 31 -1.72 -22.96 20.23
CA LEU A 31 -1.42 -24.11 21.09
C LEU A 31 -0.82 -25.28 20.33
N ASP A 32 -1.16 -25.48 19.05
CA ASP A 32 -0.66 -26.55 18.18
C ASP A 32 0.82 -26.41 17.76
N GLY A 33 1.62 -25.61 18.49
CA GLY A 33 3.05 -25.41 18.21
C GLY A 33 3.32 -24.68 16.90
N GLY A 34 2.34 -23.94 16.36
CA GLY A 34 2.49 -23.09 15.19
C GLY A 34 3.63 -22.10 15.38
N LYS A 35 4.81 -22.41 14.83
CA LYS A 35 6.09 -21.71 15.07
C LYS A 35 6.07 -20.20 14.80
N HIS A 36 5.03 -19.66 14.18
CA HIS A 36 4.92 -18.24 13.88
C HIS A 36 3.44 -17.83 13.77
N VAL A 37 2.75 -17.58 14.89
CA VAL A 37 1.63 -16.61 14.85
C VAL A 37 2.19 -15.18 14.88
N SER A 38 3.27 -14.96 14.14
CA SER A 38 3.66 -13.65 13.68
C SER A 38 2.92 -13.41 12.37
N LEU A 39 1.85 -12.62 12.41
CA LEU A 39 1.38 -11.81 11.27
C LEU A 39 1.01 -12.54 9.95
N ALA A 40 1.05 -13.88 9.87
CA ALA A 40 1.33 -14.55 8.59
C ALA A 40 0.12 -14.99 7.75
N SER A 41 -1.00 -15.43 8.32
CA SER A 41 -2.25 -15.64 7.55
C SER A 41 -3.42 -16.03 8.47
N GLY A 42 -4.58 -15.43 8.23
CA GLY A 42 -5.87 -15.79 8.81
C GLY A 42 -6.80 -16.28 7.72
N SER A 43 -6.43 -17.38 7.05
CA SER A 43 -7.23 -18.00 5.99
C SER A 43 -8.30 -18.97 6.50
N GLU A 44 -8.37 -19.16 7.81
CA GLU A 44 -9.39 -19.99 8.44
C GLU A 44 -10.77 -19.31 8.31
N ASP A 45 -11.80 -20.12 8.07
CA ASP A 45 -13.16 -19.62 7.83
C ASP A 45 -13.65 -18.77 9.02
N GLU A 46 -13.38 -19.17 10.27
CA GLU A 46 -13.81 -18.41 11.45
C GLU A 46 -13.16 -17.02 11.53
N VAL A 47 -11.95 -16.86 10.97
CA VAL A 47 -11.27 -15.56 10.93
C VAL A 47 -11.78 -14.73 9.77
N THR A 48 -11.98 -15.34 8.59
CA THR A 48 -12.50 -14.62 7.42
C THR A 48 -14.00 -14.32 7.52
N ASP A 49 -14.75 -15.06 8.34
CA ASP A 49 -16.16 -14.84 8.64
C ASP A 49 -16.44 -13.45 9.25
N ILE A 50 -15.45 -12.85 9.92
CA ILE A 50 -15.51 -11.46 10.37
C ILE A 50 -15.82 -10.52 9.19
N TRP A 51 -15.27 -10.82 8.02
CA TRP A 51 -15.57 -10.13 6.78
C TRP A 51 -16.78 -10.74 6.07
N ASN A 52 -16.74 -12.05 5.80
CA ASN A 52 -17.67 -12.72 4.89
C ASN A 52 -19.10 -12.88 5.43
N LYS A 53 -19.30 -12.93 6.76
CA LYS A 53 -20.60 -13.19 7.40
C LYS A 53 -21.13 -11.98 8.18
N THR A 54 -20.62 -10.78 7.91
CA THR A 54 -21.06 -9.56 8.59
C THR A 54 -21.42 -8.45 7.61
N GLN A 55 -21.92 -7.33 8.13
CA GLN A 55 -22.17 -6.11 7.36
C GLN A 55 -20.90 -5.35 6.97
N LEU A 56 -19.71 -5.83 7.35
CA LEU A 56 -18.43 -5.14 7.12
C LEU A 56 -18.16 -4.83 5.64
N PRO A 57 -18.33 -5.76 4.68
CA PRO A 57 -18.08 -5.48 3.26
C PRO A 57 -19.02 -4.41 2.73
N ALA A 58 -20.29 -4.41 3.18
CA ALA A 58 -21.27 -3.39 2.80
C ALA A 58 -20.89 -2.00 3.34
N LYS A 59 -20.41 -1.91 4.59
CA LYS A 59 -19.91 -0.64 5.17
C LYS A 59 -18.69 -0.11 4.42
N VAL A 60 -17.76 -0.98 4.03
CA VAL A 60 -16.58 -0.59 3.26
C VAL A 60 -16.99 -0.15 1.85
N ARG A 61 -17.85 -0.92 1.17
CA ARG A 61 -18.39 -0.59 -0.16
C ARG A 61 -19.09 0.78 -0.19
N ALA A 62 -19.82 1.12 0.87
CA ALA A 62 -20.48 2.43 0.97
C ALA A 62 -19.47 3.60 0.95
N LEU A 63 -18.23 3.38 1.42
CA LEU A 63 -17.18 4.38 1.44
C LEU A 63 -16.31 4.34 0.19
N THR A 64 -15.93 3.14 -0.27
CA THR A 64 -14.97 2.97 -1.37
C THR A 64 -15.62 2.90 -2.75
N GLY A 65 -16.94 2.69 -2.82
CA GLY A 65 -17.62 2.25 -4.03
C GLY A 65 -17.51 0.73 -4.23
N PRO A 66 -17.87 0.21 -5.42
CA PRO A 66 -17.86 -1.22 -5.69
C PRO A 66 -16.51 -1.88 -5.38
N LEU A 67 -16.55 -3.08 -4.80
CA LEU A 67 -15.35 -3.85 -4.44
C LEU A 67 -15.01 -4.84 -5.54
N LYS A 68 -13.72 -5.17 -5.69
CA LYS A 68 -13.32 -6.33 -6.51
C LYS A 68 -13.86 -7.61 -5.89
N GLN A 69 -14.03 -8.66 -6.71
CA GLN A 69 -14.63 -9.92 -6.26
C GLN A 69 -13.86 -10.56 -5.08
N ASP A 70 -12.53 -10.57 -5.15
CA ASP A 70 -11.63 -11.07 -4.11
C ASP A 70 -11.59 -10.20 -2.84
N SER A 71 -12.00 -8.95 -2.95
CA SER A 71 -12.20 -8.03 -1.84
C SER A 71 -13.62 -8.07 -1.30
N PHE A 72 -14.61 -8.50 -2.10
CA PHE A 72 -15.99 -8.65 -1.65
C PHE A 72 -16.14 -9.91 -0.79
N THR A 73 -15.54 -11.02 -1.23
CA THR A 73 -15.38 -12.25 -0.45
C THR A 73 -13.89 -12.55 -0.31
N THR A 74 -13.37 -12.48 0.91
CA THR A 74 -11.93 -12.69 1.15
C THR A 74 -11.65 -14.08 1.68
N LYS A 75 -10.56 -14.69 1.20
CA LYS A 75 -9.96 -15.91 1.77
C LYS A 75 -8.76 -15.61 2.66
N HIS A 76 -8.44 -14.32 2.83
CA HIS A 76 -7.23 -13.90 3.50
C HIS A 76 -7.52 -12.78 4.49
N ALA A 77 -6.99 -12.94 5.68
CA ALA A 77 -6.91 -11.90 6.70
C ALA A 77 -5.50 -11.90 7.30
N GLN A 78 -5.08 -10.80 7.90
CA GLN A 78 -3.84 -10.73 8.66
C GLN A 78 -4.18 -10.73 10.16
N VAL A 79 -3.87 -11.83 10.84
CA VAL A 79 -3.98 -11.90 12.31
C VAL A 79 -2.80 -11.15 12.92
N ALA A 80 -3.09 -10.20 13.82
CA ALA A 80 -2.09 -9.42 14.52
C ALA A 80 -2.25 -9.60 16.03
N LEU A 81 -1.22 -10.18 16.64
CA LEU A 81 -1.11 -10.37 18.07
C LEU A 81 -0.03 -9.44 18.62
N THR A 82 -0.32 -8.77 19.73
CA THR A 82 0.68 -7.96 20.43
C THR A 82 0.76 -8.42 21.87
N ALA A 83 1.83 -9.14 22.20
CA ALA A 83 2.04 -9.71 23.54
C ALA A 83 2.35 -8.61 24.58
N PRO A 84 2.08 -8.86 25.87
CA PRO A 84 2.56 -8.01 26.96
C PRO A 84 4.07 -7.75 26.85
N GLY A 85 4.45 -6.48 26.98
CA GLY A 85 5.84 -6.02 26.88
C GLY A 85 6.36 -5.80 25.47
N HIS A 86 5.55 -6.05 24.42
CA HIS A 86 5.96 -5.76 23.05
C HIS A 86 6.20 -4.26 22.86
N PHE A 87 7.32 -3.90 22.23
CA PHE A 87 7.83 -2.52 22.12
C PHE A 87 7.95 -1.77 23.45
N CYS A 88 8.18 -2.50 24.55
CA CYS A 88 8.50 -1.93 25.85
C CYS A 88 9.92 -2.31 26.28
N LYS A 89 10.61 -1.39 26.96
CA LYS A 89 11.80 -1.69 27.76
C LYS A 89 11.35 -2.35 29.08
N ARG A 90 12.10 -3.34 29.55
CA ARG A 90 12.01 -3.80 30.95
C ARG A 90 12.97 -2.95 31.78
N LYS A 91 12.50 -2.33 32.85
CA LYS A 91 13.42 -1.76 33.85
C LYS A 91 14.23 -2.93 34.44
N HIS A 92 15.55 -2.85 34.31
CA HIS A 92 16.44 -3.82 34.94
C HIS A 92 16.16 -3.82 36.45
N GLU A 93 15.96 -5.02 37.02
CA GLU A 93 16.07 -5.33 38.45
C GLU A 93 14.95 -4.94 39.43
N THR A 94 13.79 -4.43 39.02
CA THR A 94 12.62 -4.47 39.92
C THR A 94 11.77 -5.70 39.61
N LYS A 95 11.55 -6.56 40.60
CA LYS A 95 10.62 -7.71 40.55
C LYS A 95 9.16 -7.32 40.19
N ASN A 96 8.87 -6.03 40.05
CA ASN A 96 7.62 -5.50 39.54
C ASN A 96 7.71 -5.32 38.01
N SER A 97 6.89 -6.07 37.29
CA SER A 97 6.77 -6.19 35.84
C SER A 97 6.27 -4.93 35.12
N ASN A 98 6.86 -3.76 35.40
CA ASN A 98 6.43 -2.51 34.78
C ASN A 98 7.07 -2.36 33.39
N PHE A 99 6.25 -2.55 32.36
CA PHE A 99 6.62 -2.28 30.97
C PHE A 99 6.58 -0.77 30.70
N GLU A 100 7.72 -0.23 30.25
CA GLU A 100 7.83 1.16 29.81
C GLU A 100 7.95 1.21 28.29
N PRO A 101 7.12 2.01 27.58
CA PRO A 101 7.26 2.22 26.15
C PRO A 101 8.70 2.56 25.76
N HIS A 102 9.19 2.02 24.64
CA HIS A 102 10.41 2.56 24.05
C HIS A 102 10.24 4.06 23.77
N GLU A 103 11.28 4.84 24.07
CA GLU A 103 11.36 6.25 23.66
C GLU A 103 11.16 6.37 22.15
N HIS A 104 10.42 7.39 21.75
CA HIS A 104 10.20 7.73 20.35
C HIS A 104 9.48 6.67 19.51
N TRP A 105 8.75 5.73 20.13
CA TRP A 105 7.94 4.73 19.42
C TRP A 105 6.96 5.38 18.42
N GLU A 106 6.50 6.60 18.71
CA GLU A 106 5.64 7.40 17.82
C GLU A 106 6.30 7.77 16.48
N ASN A 107 7.63 7.64 16.37
CA ASN A 107 8.34 7.88 15.11
C ASN A 107 8.44 6.62 14.23
N TRP A 108 8.02 5.45 14.72
CA TRP A 108 8.10 4.17 14.01
C TRP A 108 6.88 3.90 13.11
N TRP A 109 6.07 4.92 12.84
CA TRP A 109 4.96 4.83 11.91
C TRP A 109 5.43 4.42 10.51
N HIS A 110 4.54 3.78 9.76
CA HIS A 110 4.74 3.44 8.36
C HIS A 110 3.43 3.59 7.59
N ILE A 111 3.52 3.47 6.27
CA ILE A 111 2.39 3.16 5.40
C ILE A 111 2.62 1.76 4.83
N ASP A 112 1.52 1.05 4.57
CA ASP A 112 1.61 -0.31 4.06
C ASP A 112 2.14 -0.35 2.61
N GLY A 113 2.68 -1.51 2.23
CA GLY A 113 3.01 -1.80 0.83
C GLY A 113 4.29 -1.15 0.31
N LEU A 114 5.13 -0.62 1.20
CA LEU A 114 6.50 -0.23 0.87
C LEU A 114 7.49 -1.35 1.13
N ALA A 115 8.56 -1.37 0.32
CA ALA A 115 9.70 -2.22 0.57
C ALA A 115 10.34 -1.90 1.94
N ASN A 116 10.65 -2.94 2.71
CA ASN A 116 11.33 -2.81 3.99
C ASN A 116 12.36 -3.94 4.13
N ASP A 117 13.63 -3.57 4.18
CA ASP A 117 14.75 -4.52 4.26
C ASP A 117 14.72 -5.36 5.56
N GLN A 118 14.00 -4.91 6.59
CA GLN A 118 13.84 -5.63 7.86
C GLN A 118 12.75 -6.71 7.82
N PHE A 119 11.83 -6.67 6.85
CA PHE A 119 10.70 -7.60 6.77
C PHE A 119 10.70 -8.32 5.42
N LYS A 120 11.08 -9.60 5.42
CA LYS A 120 11.13 -10.45 4.21
C LYS A 120 9.80 -10.56 3.45
N GLN A 121 8.67 -10.26 4.10
CA GLN A 121 7.34 -10.28 3.50
C GLN A 121 6.95 -8.96 2.82
N SER A 122 7.76 -7.91 2.96
CA SER A 122 7.54 -6.64 2.28
C SER A 122 7.80 -6.76 0.77
N PRO A 123 7.19 -5.89 -0.05
CA PRO A 123 7.48 -5.81 -1.47
C PRO A 123 8.97 -5.62 -1.77
N PRO A 124 9.48 -6.12 -2.91
CA PRO A 124 10.84 -5.81 -3.33
C PRO A 124 11.00 -4.31 -3.61
N LYS A 125 12.22 -3.79 -3.44
CA LYS A 125 12.55 -2.42 -3.86
C LYS A 125 12.15 -2.18 -5.32
N GLY A 126 11.75 -0.95 -5.63
CA GLY A 126 11.20 -0.61 -6.93
C GLY A 126 9.70 -0.90 -7.09
N HIS A 127 9.05 -1.51 -6.09
CA HIS A 127 7.62 -1.83 -6.10
C HIS A 127 6.94 -1.15 -4.91
N ILE A 128 5.73 -0.64 -5.15
CA ILE A 128 4.84 -0.14 -4.11
C ILE A 128 3.53 -0.89 -4.29
N HIS A 129 3.18 -1.73 -3.31
CA HIS A 129 1.91 -2.42 -3.30
C HIS A 129 0.85 -1.50 -2.71
N GLY A 130 -0.27 -1.34 -3.39
CA GLY A 130 -1.39 -0.54 -2.91
C GLY A 130 -2.61 -1.40 -2.62
N PHE A 131 -3.55 -0.79 -1.90
CA PHE A 131 -4.93 -1.22 -1.78
C PHE A 131 -5.79 0.03 -1.56
N THR A 132 -7.10 -0.09 -1.55
CA THR A 132 -7.99 1.06 -1.35
C THR A 132 -8.11 1.41 0.12
N ALA A 133 -8.46 0.42 0.96
CA ALA A 133 -8.71 0.62 2.40
C ALA A 133 -8.04 -0.46 3.27
N LEU A 134 -7.51 -0.04 4.42
CA LEU A 134 -7.12 -0.92 5.52
C LEU A 134 -8.31 -1.03 6.46
N VAL A 135 -8.71 -2.25 6.79
CA VAL A 135 -9.82 -2.51 7.70
C VAL A 135 -9.31 -3.33 8.89
N GLY A 136 -9.26 -2.72 10.06
CA GLY A 136 -8.83 -3.37 11.30
C GLY A 136 -10.03 -3.67 12.20
N VAL A 137 -10.07 -4.87 12.75
CA VAL A 137 -11.11 -5.30 13.70
C VAL A 137 -10.45 -5.71 15.01
N LEU A 138 -10.91 -5.15 16.13
CA LEU A 138 -10.49 -5.58 17.46
C LEU A 138 -11.12 -6.93 17.79
N LEU A 139 -10.31 -7.90 18.20
CA LEU A 139 -10.76 -9.22 18.65
C LEU A 139 -10.62 -9.41 20.16
N SER A 140 -9.95 -8.47 20.83
CA SER A 140 -9.93 -8.32 22.28
C SER A 140 -10.32 -6.89 22.65
N ASP A 141 -10.82 -6.71 23.86
CA ASP A 141 -11.02 -5.37 24.41
C ASP A 141 -9.67 -4.67 24.62
N VAL A 142 -9.62 -3.38 24.29
CA VAL A 142 -8.49 -2.47 24.44
C VAL A 142 -9.01 -1.26 25.20
N ASP A 143 -8.98 -1.35 26.52
CA ASP A 143 -9.65 -0.39 27.40
C ASP A 143 -8.89 0.93 27.54
N GLU A 144 -7.56 0.90 27.35
CA GLU A 144 -6.69 2.05 27.53
C GLU A 144 -5.55 2.09 26.48
N PRO A 145 -5.02 3.28 26.17
CA PRO A 145 -3.81 3.42 25.35
C PRO A 145 -2.64 2.61 25.88
N TYR A 146 -1.71 2.23 24.98
CA TYR A 146 -0.56 1.39 25.28
C TYR A 146 -0.94 -0.04 25.71
N SER A 147 -2.00 -0.57 25.13
CA SER A 147 -2.41 -1.97 25.23
C SER A 147 -2.09 -2.74 23.95
N GLY A 148 -1.10 -2.28 23.17
CA GLY A 148 -0.66 -2.95 21.95
C GLY A 148 -1.48 -2.64 20.70
N GLU A 149 -2.41 -1.69 20.75
CA GLU A 149 -3.38 -1.36 19.70
C GLU A 149 -2.80 -0.71 18.43
N LEU A 150 -3.63 -0.58 17.39
CA LEU A 150 -3.32 0.27 16.25
C LEU A 150 -3.31 1.73 16.69
N THR A 151 -2.32 2.47 16.23
CA THR A 151 -2.28 3.93 16.31
C THR A 151 -2.27 4.49 14.90
N VAL A 152 -3.05 5.54 14.67
CA VAL A 152 -3.16 6.22 13.39
C VAL A 152 -2.75 7.67 13.53
N TYR A 153 -2.27 8.30 12.46
CA TYR A 153 -1.79 9.68 12.46
C TYR A 153 -2.75 10.53 11.63
N PRO A 154 -3.78 11.15 12.26
CA PRO A 154 -4.83 11.82 11.51
C PRO A 154 -4.29 12.88 10.55
N GLY A 155 -4.74 12.86 9.29
CA GLY A 155 -4.33 13.82 8.26
C GLY A 155 -3.05 13.46 7.52
N SER A 156 -2.30 12.43 7.97
CA SER A 156 -1.02 12.07 7.35
C SER A 156 -1.16 11.67 5.88
N HIS A 157 -2.27 11.04 5.48
CA HIS A 157 -2.52 10.62 4.10
C HIS A 157 -2.54 11.83 3.15
N ASN A 158 -3.14 12.96 3.56
CA ASN A 158 -3.15 14.18 2.78
C ASN A 158 -1.76 14.84 2.75
N PHE A 159 -1.06 14.86 3.89
CA PHE A 159 0.30 15.38 3.99
C PHE A 159 1.27 14.61 3.08
N LEU A 160 1.29 13.28 3.18
CA LEU A 160 2.11 12.42 2.34
C LEU A 160 1.73 12.57 0.87
N ALA A 161 0.43 12.70 0.56
CA ALA A 161 -0.01 12.86 -0.84
C ALA A 161 0.47 14.17 -1.44
N LYS A 162 0.43 15.25 -0.67
CA LYS A 162 1.03 16.52 -1.06
C LYS A 162 2.54 16.38 -1.25
N MET A 163 3.25 15.79 -0.29
CA MET A 163 4.71 15.65 -0.33
C MET A 163 5.21 14.82 -1.53
N PHE A 164 4.55 13.69 -1.81
CA PHE A 164 4.95 12.79 -2.89
C PHE A 164 4.33 13.18 -4.24
N GLY A 165 3.16 13.83 -4.24
CA GLY A 165 2.48 14.31 -5.45
C GLY A 165 3.08 15.58 -6.04
N GLN A 166 3.62 16.49 -5.21
CA GLN A 166 4.20 17.75 -5.68
C GLN A 166 5.61 17.62 -6.26
N ASN A 167 6.35 16.55 -5.92
CA ASN A 167 7.71 16.36 -6.37
C ASN A 167 7.95 14.94 -6.89
N PRO A 168 8.09 14.76 -8.22
CA PRO A 168 8.38 13.45 -8.82
C PRO A 168 9.63 12.76 -8.25
N ALA A 169 10.63 13.53 -7.79
CA ALA A 169 11.84 12.98 -7.19
C ALA A 169 11.55 12.29 -5.83
N ASN A 170 10.63 12.84 -5.04
CA ASN A 170 10.21 12.22 -3.77
C ASN A 170 9.52 10.88 -4.03
N LEU A 171 8.68 10.82 -5.06
CA LEU A 171 8.01 9.60 -5.46
C LEU A 171 8.97 8.55 -6.02
N SER A 172 9.97 8.95 -6.80
CA SER A 172 11.06 8.06 -7.24
C SER A 172 11.86 7.50 -6.06
N ARG A 173 12.17 8.33 -5.05
CA ARG A 173 12.82 7.89 -3.81
C ARG A 173 11.95 6.92 -3.03
N LEU A 174 10.66 7.20 -2.87
CA LEU A 174 9.71 6.29 -2.21
C LEU A 174 9.71 4.90 -2.87
N ARG A 175 9.71 4.87 -4.20
CA ARG A 175 9.76 3.63 -4.97
C ARG A 175 11.10 2.89 -4.83
N LYS A 176 12.21 3.62 -4.85
CA LYS A 176 13.56 3.04 -4.78
C LYS A 176 13.93 2.56 -3.38
N ASP A 177 13.69 3.40 -2.38
CA ASP A 177 14.23 3.28 -1.03
C ASP A 177 13.17 2.75 -0.04
N GLY A 178 11.90 2.65 -0.45
CA GLY A 178 10.82 2.08 0.36
C GLY A 178 10.58 2.86 1.65
N THR A 179 10.44 2.14 2.77
CA THR A 179 10.18 2.72 4.10
C THR A 179 11.23 3.74 4.53
N SER A 180 12.48 3.63 4.05
CA SER A 180 13.54 4.59 4.38
C SER A 180 13.28 5.97 3.77
N ALA A 181 12.55 6.07 2.66
CA ALA A 181 12.17 7.35 2.07
C ALA A 181 11.22 8.16 2.96
N LEU A 182 10.49 7.49 3.87
CA LEU A 182 9.63 8.15 4.86
C LEU A 182 10.43 8.96 5.90
N ASN A 183 11.76 8.79 5.98
CA ASN A 183 12.59 9.62 6.85
C ASN A 183 12.50 11.10 6.47
N LEU A 184 12.34 11.43 5.18
CA LEU A 184 12.10 12.81 4.73
C LEU A 184 10.84 13.39 5.39
N ALA A 185 9.76 12.62 5.41
CA ALA A 185 8.54 13.00 6.09
C ALA A 185 8.78 13.15 7.59
N ARG A 186 9.38 12.16 8.25
CA ARG A 186 9.69 12.20 9.68
C ARG A 186 10.52 13.44 10.06
N ASP A 187 11.48 13.82 9.23
CA ASP A 187 12.33 14.99 9.48
C ASP A 187 11.59 16.31 9.24
N GLU A 188 10.71 16.39 8.25
CA GLU A 188 9.82 17.53 8.04
C GLU A 188 8.88 17.73 9.24
N ILE A 189 8.27 16.65 9.71
CA ILE A 189 7.40 16.63 10.89
C ILE A 189 8.14 17.11 12.14
N LYS A 190 9.38 16.64 12.36
CA LYS A 190 10.20 17.10 13.49
C LYS A 190 10.46 18.60 13.40
N ARG A 191 10.76 19.12 12.20
CA ARG A 191 10.94 20.56 11.97
C ARG A 191 9.65 21.35 12.23
N GLU A 192 8.48 20.87 11.79
CA GLU A 192 7.20 21.55 12.05
C GLU A 192 6.87 21.62 13.55
N SER A 193 7.14 20.53 14.29
CA SER A 193 6.92 20.46 15.74
C SER A 193 7.80 21.42 16.56
N LEU A 194 8.82 22.03 15.94
CA LEU A 194 9.71 23.03 16.52
C LEU A 194 9.32 24.49 16.18
N GLY A 195 8.18 24.72 15.50
CA GLY A 195 7.46 26.00 15.57
C GLY A 195 7.40 26.88 14.31
N SER A 196 6.92 26.41 13.16
CA SER A 196 6.71 27.35 12.01
C SER A 196 5.55 27.08 11.03
N THR A 197 4.78 25.99 11.14
CA THR A 197 3.62 25.76 10.24
C THR A 197 2.45 25.13 10.99
N PRO A 198 1.19 25.43 10.63
CA PRO A 198 0.02 24.78 11.22
C PRO A 198 0.07 23.28 10.96
N ASN A 199 0.08 22.48 12.03
CA ASN A 199 0.07 21.00 12.00
C ASN A 199 -0.90 20.47 10.94
N THR A 200 -0.38 20.00 9.80
CA THR A 200 -1.22 19.33 8.78
C THR A 200 -1.56 17.89 9.19
N TRP A 201 -0.74 17.27 10.05
CA TRP A 201 -0.98 15.96 10.63
C TRP A 201 -0.97 16.01 12.17
N LYS A 202 -1.78 15.17 12.83
CA LYS A 202 -1.97 15.21 14.30
C LYS A 202 -1.10 14.17 15.02
N LYS A 203 -0.93 14.35 16.34
CA LYS A 203 -0.37 13.32 17.25
C LYS A 203 -1.09 11.97 17.04
N PRO A 204 -0.41 10.83 17.30
CA PRO A 204 -1.02 9.53 17.13
C PRO A 204 -2.30 9.40 17.96
N VAL A 205 -3.34 8.87 17.32
CA VAL A 205 -4.60 8.51 17.97
C VAL A 205 -4.61 7.01 18.17
N HIS A 206 -4.84 6.59 19.41
CA HIS A 206 -4.93 5.19 19.80
C HIS A 206 -6.31 4.62 19.47
N PHE A 207 -6.35 3.51 18.74
CA PHE A 207 -7.58 2.78 18.46
C PHE A 207 -7.95 1.86 19.63
N VAL A 208 -8.42 2.48 20.71
CA VAL A 208 -8.99 1.81 21.89
C VAL A 208 -10.46 1.52 21.67
N GLY A 209 -10.97 0.44 22.27
CA GLY A 209 -12.33 -0.02 22.03
C GLY A 209 -12.64 -1.40 22.59
N LYS A 210 -13.82 -1.91 22.21
CA LYS A 210 -14.28 -3.25 22.56
C LYS A 210 -14.07 -4.22 21.41
N ALA A 211 -13.96 -5.51 21.71
CA ALA A 211 -13.87 -6.49 20.65
C ALA A 211 -15.14 -6.44 19.77
N GLY A 212 -14.92 -6.39 18.46
CA GLY A 212 -15.93 -6.17 17.44
C GLY A 212 -16.01 -4.73 16.93
N ASP A 213 -15.28 -3.79 17.54
CA ASP A 213 -15.05 -2.47 16.97
C ASP A 213 -14.17 -2.55 15.73
N VAL A 214 -14.45 -1.67 14.76
CA VAL A 214 -13.79 -1.66 13.45
C VAL A 214 -13.23 -0.28 13.16
N VAL A 215 -12.01 -0.23 12.65
CA VAL A 215 -11.42 0.95 12.02
C VAL A 215 -11.31 0.71 10.52
N ILE A 216 -11.80 1.65 9.71
CA ILE A 216 -11.56 1.71 8.27
C ILE A 216 -10.67 2.91 8.01
N ALA A 217 -9.50 2.67 7.43
CA ALA A 217 -8.48 3.68 7.16
C ALA A 217 -8.10 3.72 5.68
N ASN A 218 -7.75 4.90 5.21
CA ASN A 218 -7.09 5.07 3.92
C ASN A 218 -5.75 4.31 3.92
N TYR A 219 -5.41 3.60 2.84
CA TYR A 219 -4.16 2.84 2.78
C TYR A 219 -2.91 3.70 2.99
N PHE A 220 -3.01 4.99 2.65
CA PHE A 220 -1.93 5.96 2.77
C PHE A 220 -1.89 6.66 4.13
N LEU A 221 -2.76 6.27 5.07
CA LEU A 221 -2.72 6.74 6.44
C LEU A 221 -1.51 6.10 7.15
N ALA A 222 -0.63 6.96 7.67
CA ALA A 222 0.45 6.55 8.52
C ALA A 222 -0.12 5.93 9.79
N HIS A 223 0.45 4.80 10.18
CA HIS A 223 0.01 4.06 11.34
C HIS A 223 1.17 3.31 11.99
N ASN A 224 0.97 2.93 13.24
CA ASN A 224 1.93 2.15 14.02
C ASN A 224 1.21 1.21 15.00
N ILE A 225 1.95 0.26 15.55
CA ILE A 225 1.52 -0.57 16.67
C ILE A 225 2.00 0.11 17.95
N ALA A 226 1.08 0.40 18.87
CA ALA A 226 1.43 0.93 20.19
C ALA A 226 2.22 -0.11 21.00
N PRO A 227 3.12 0.32 21.90
CA PRO A 227 3.66 -0.54 22.93
C PRO A 227 2.56 -1.20 23.75
N ASN A 228 2.75 -2.45 24.18
CA ASN A 228 1.79 -3.15 25.03
C ASN A 228 2.31 -3.21 26.47
N ARG A 229 1.78 -2.33 27.32
CA ARG A 229 2.03 -2.29 28.76
C ARG A 229 1.03 -3.12 29.55
N SER A 230 -0.07 -3.52 28.92
CA SER A 230 -1.11 -4.32 29.56
C SER A 230 -0.62 -5.75 29.82
N HIS A 231 -1.30 -6.43 30.74
CA HIS A 231 -1.07 -7.84 31.02
C HIS A 231 -1.78 -8.79 30.03
N ARG A 232 -2.42 -8.26 28.97
CA ARG A 232 -3.20 -9.03 28.00
C ARG A 232 -2.52 -9.02 26.63
N ILE A 233 -2.64 -10.14 25.90
CA ILE A 233 -2.34 -10.14 24.47
C ILE A 233 -3.45 -9.36 23.77
N ARG A 234 -3.07 -8.40 22.93
CA ARG A 234 -4.02 -7.71 22.05
C ARG A 234 -4.23 -8.56 20.81
N TYR A 235 -5.49 -8.89 20.53
CA TYR A 235 -5.89 -9.59 19.32
C TYR A 235 -6.58 -8.62 18.35
N ALA A 236 -6.13 -8.61 17.10
CA ALA A 236 -6.81 -7.93 16.01
C ALA A 236 -6.67 -8.72 14.71
N VAL A 237 -7.55 -8.41 13.75
CA VAL A 237 -7.42 -8.88 12.37
C VAL A 237 -7.49 -7.70 11.42
N TYR A 238 -6.73 -7.76 10.33
CA TYR A 238 -6.71 -6.75 9.28
C TYR A 238 -7.05 -7.33 7.91
N PHE A 239 -7.81 -6.56 7.14
CA PHE A 239 -8.14 -6.81 5.75
C PHE A 239 -7.62 -5.66 4.90
N ARG A 240 -6.99 -5.99 3.76
CA ARG A 240 -6.59 -5.02 2.74
C ARG A 240 -7.57 -5.16 1.58
N VAL A 241 -8.30 -4.09 1.30
CA VAL A 241 -9.48 -4.13 0.43
C VAL A 241 -9.23 -3.30 -0.82
N HIS A 242 -9.64 -3.82 -1.97
CA HIS A 242 -9.51 -3.17 -3.27
C HIS A 242 -10.89 -2.84 -3.85
N SER A 243 -11.10 -1.57 -4.17
CA SER A 243 -12.25 -1.15 -4.98
C SER A 243 -12.04 -1.54 -6.45
N THR A 244 -13.12 -1.55 -7.23
CA THR A 244 -13.03 -1.80 -8.67
C THR A 244 -12.22 -0.74 -9.41
N MET A 245 -12.10 0.47 -8.85
CA MET A 245 -11.24 1.53 -9.38
C MET A 245 -9.76 1.27 -9.18
N PHE A 246 -9.39 0.33 -8.31
CA PHE A 246 -8.02 -0.10 -8.15
C PHE A 246 -7.54 -0.81 -9.43
N SER A 247 -7.13 -0.02 -10.42
CA SER A 247 -6.67 -0.45 -11.73
C SER A 247 -5.19 -0.88 -11.64
N GLY A 248 -4.99 -2.18 -11.53
CA GLY A 248 -3.69 -2.82 -11.59
C GLY A 248 -3.90 -4.27 -12.01
N GLY A 249 -3.64 -4.56 -13.29
CA GLY A 249 -3.44 -5.94 -13.74
C GLY A 249 -2.26 -6.54 -12.98
N GLU A 250 -2.38 -7.83 -12.60
CA GLU A 250 -1.50 -8.49 -11.63
C GLU A 250 -1.25 -7.63 -10.38
N PHE A 251 -2.29 -7.52 -9.56
CA PHE A 251 -2.52 -7.06 -8.16
C PHE A 251 -1.36 -6.53 -7.27
N TRP A 252 -0.09 -6.70 -7.64
CA TRP A 252 1.10 -6.41 -6.85
C TRP A 252 2.17 -5.60 -7.60
N ARG A 253 2.14 -5.50 -8.94
CA ARG A 253 3.26 -4.93 -9.72
C ARG A 253 3.05 -3.50 -10.22
N SER A 254 1.83 -2.99 -10.14
CA SER A 254 1.50 -1.71 -10.75
C SER A 254 1.81 -0.55 -9.80
N PHE A 255 2.90 0.16 -10.07
CA PHE A 255 3.18 1.46 -9.45
C PHE A 255 2.07 2.45 -9.83
N ARG A 256 1.31 2.95 -8.85
CA ARG A 256 0.15 3.83 -9.06
C ARG A 256 0.42 5.25 -8.52
N PRO A 257 1.16 6.09 -9.27
CA PRO A 257 1.53 7.43 -8.83
C PRO A 257 0.31 8.32 -8.55
N VAL A 258 -0.76 8.15 -9.33
CA VAL A 258 -2.01 8.92 -9.17
C VAL A 258 -2.66 8.67 -7.80
N ALA A 259 -2.69 7.41 -7.33
CA ALA A 259 -3.25 7.08 -6.02
C ALA A 259 -2.38 7.57 -4.85
N LEU A 260 -1.06 7.69 -5.08
CA LEU A 260 -0.13 8.24 -4.10
C LEU A 260 -0.18 9.78 -4.05
N ALA A 261 -0.56 10.45 -5.14
CA ALA A 261 -0.73 11.90 -5.20
C ALA A 261 -2.16 12.35 -4.83
N ASN A 262 -3.15 11.46 -4.99
CA ASN A 262 -4.53 11.67 -4.58
C ASN A 262 -5.02 10.43 -3.80
N PRO A 263 -5.02 10.48 -2.45
CA PRO A 263 -5.31 9.31 -1.61
C PRO A 263 -6.76 8.86 -1.73
N TRP A 264 -7.63 9.69 -2.29
CA TRP A 264 -9.06 9.42 -2.47
C TRP A 264 -9.42 8.95 -3.88
N HIS A 265 -8.44 8.81 -4.77
CA HIS A 265 -8.64 8.42 -6.18
C HIS A 265 -9.52 7.17 -6.35
N ASP A 266 -9.34 6.17 -5.48
CA ASP A 266 -10.06 4.88 -5.55
C ASP A 266 -11.35 4.83 -4.70
N TRP A 267 -11.77 5.94 -4.08
CA TRP A 267 -12.89 6.01 -3.13
C TRP A 267 -14.15 6.63 -3.75
N LEU A 268 -14.81 5.91 -4.67
CA LEU A 268 -16.00 6.41 -5.38
C LEU A 268 -17.23 6.60 -4.49
N GLY A 269 -17.26 6.00 -3.30
CA GLY A 269 -18.37 6.15 -2.36
C GLY A 269 -18.36 7.50 -1.63
N LEU A 270 -17.28 8.29 -1.75
CA LEU A 270 -17.16 9.60 -1.11
C LEU A 270 -17.61 10.71 -2.08
N PRO A 271 -18.69 11.45 -1.75
CA PRO A 271 -19.15 12.57 -2.57
C PRO A 271 -18.04 13.61 -2.74
N GLY A 272 -17.78 14.05 -3.98
CA GLY A 272 -16.80 15.09 -4.29
C GLY A 272 -15.32 14.70 -4.12
N HIS A 273 -15.01 13.46 -3.73
CA HIS A 273 -13.64 13.01 -3.45
C HIS A 273 -13.18 11.78 -4.25
N GLY A 274 -14.10 11.08 -4.95
CA GLY A 274 -13.76 10.08 -5.96
C GLY A 274 -13.50 10.69 -7.34
N CYS A 275 -12.77 9.98 -8.20
CA CYS A 275 -12.73 10.32 -9.64
C CYS A 275 -14.18 10.34 -10.16
N PRO A 276 -14.68 11.45 -10.73
CA PRO A 276 -16.07 11.51 -11.19
C PRO A 276 -16.33 10.35 -12.15
N ILE A 277 -17.31 9.52 -11.81
CA ILE A 277 -17.79 8.46 -12.68
C ILE A 277 -18.34 9.16 -13.92
N ARG A 278 -17.71 8.86 -15.06
CA ARG A 278 -18.10 9.30 -16.40
C ARG A 278 -19.60 9.04 -16.63
N GLU A 279 -20.29 9.97 -17.28
CA GLU A 279 -21.44 9.57 -18.10
C GLU A 279 -20.91 8.72 -19.27
N ALA A 280 -21.62 7.66 -19.64
CA ALA A 280 -21.20 6.77 -20.72
C ALA A 280 -21.12 7.54 -22.05
N GLY A 281 -19.91 7.81 -22.55
CA GLY A 281 -19.71 8.37 -23.89
C GLY A 281 -18.58 9.39 -24.09
N GLN A 282 -17.94 9.92 -23.04
CA GLN A 282 -16.88 10.94 -23.21
C GLN A 282 -15.47 10.34 -23.42
N PRO A 283 -14.64 10.96 -24.30
CA PRO A 283 -13.29 10.50 -24.61
C PRO A 283 -12.32 10.63 -23.41
N PRO A 284 -11.19 9.88 -23.42
CA PRO A 284 -10.33 9.72 -22.24
C PRO A 284 -9.52 10.94 -21.77
N SER A 285 -9.50 12.04 -22.52
CA SER A 285 -8.55 13.15 -22.34
C SER A 285 -8.86 14.10 -21.17
N ASP A 286 -10.11 14.23 -20.74
CA ASP A 286 -10.53 15.43 -19.99
C ASP A 286 -10.60 15.26 -18.46
N CYS A 287 -9.99 14.21 -17.92
CA CYS A 287 -9.86 14.11 -16.46
C CYS A 287 -8.71 15.03 -16.02
N CYS A 288 -9.03 16.20 -15.42
CA CYS A 288 -8.07 17.22 -14.98
C CYS A 288 -6.86 16.71 -14.14
N CYS A 289 -6.93 15.50 -13.58
CA CYS A 289 -5.85 14.88 -12.82
C CYS A 289 -4.85 14.06 -13.68
N LEU A 290 -5.16 13.79 -14.95
CA LEU A 290 -4.38 12.92 -15.85
C LEU A 290 -3.50 13.69 -16.84
N GLU A 291 -3.86 14.91 -17.24
CA GLU A 291 -3.11 15.64 -18.27
C GLU A 291 -1.65 15.93 -17.89
N SER A 292 -1.35 16.14 -16.61
CA SER A 292 0.02 16.38 -16.14
C SER A 292 0.86 15.11 -15.98
N PHE A 293 0.24 13.92 -15.90
CA PHE A 293 0.92 12.63 -15.70
C PHE A 293 0.95 11.76 -16.97
N GLN A 294 -0.06 11.83 -17.84
CA GLN A 294 -0.14 11.01 -19.06
C GLN A 294 0.98 11.30 -20.07
N VAL A 295 1.40 12.56 -20.19
CA VAL A 295 2.50 12.97 -21.08
C VAL A 295 3.84 12.27 -20.73
N LYS A 296 3.99 11.72 -19.51
CA LYS A 296 5.19 10.98 -19.08
C LYS A 296 5.01 9.46 -19.04
N ASP A 297 3.78 8.95 -18.94
CA ASP A 297 3.50 7.51 -18.82
C ASP A 297 3.39 6.80 -20.18
N GLU A 298 3.10 7.52 -21.28
CA GLU A 298 3.19 6.96 -22.64
C GLU A 298 4.63 6.52 -22.97
N ARG A 299 5.63 7.29 -22.54
CA ARG A 299 7.05 6.90 -22.64
C ARG A 299 7.40 5.68 -21.79
N ALA A 300 6.73 5.48 -20.66
CA ALA A 300 6.97 4.35 -19.77
C ALA A 300 6.27 3.07 -20.27
N ARG A 301 5.05 3.19 -20.84
CA ARG A 301 4.34 2.10 -21.52
C ARG A 301 5.04 1.67 -22.80
N ALA A 302 5.51 2.61 -23.62
CA ALA A 302 6.37 2.33 -24.77
C ALA A 302 7.58 1.51 -24.33
N ARG A 303 8.33 1.98 -23.32
CA ARG A 303 9.50 1.25 -22.76
C ARG A 303 9.19 -0.15 -22.24
N LEU A 304 7.99 -0.39 -21.68
CA LEU A 304 7.59 -1.71 -21.16
C LEU A 304 7.20 -2.69 -22.28
N GLN A 305 6.60 -2.16 -23.35
CA GLN A 305 6.27 -2.90 -24.56
C GLN A 305 7.56 -3.22 -25.33
N ASP A 306 8.48 -2.25 -25.43
CA ASP A 306 9.84 -2.39 -25.97
C ASP A 306 10.64 -3.47 -25.24
N THR A 307 10.51 -3.59 -23.91
CA THR A 307 11.23 -4.64 -23.14
C THR A 307 10.65 -6.04 -23.33
N LYS A 308 9.36 -6.17 -23.63
CA LYS A 308 8.74 -7.47 -23.95
C LYS A 308 9.08 -7.89 -25.38
N GLU A 309 9.05 -6.95 -26.34
CA GLU A 309 9.45 -7.20 -27.72
C GLU A 309 10.96 -7.50 -27.83
N MET A 310 11.84 -6.76 -27.12
CA MET A 310 13.29 -7.06 -27.03
C MET A 310 13.56 -8.49 -26.51
N LYS A 311 12.81 -8.94 -25.51
CA LYS A 311 12.97 -10.30 -24.94
C LYS A 311 12.47 -11.39 -25.91
N SER A 312 11.46 -11.09 -26.72
CA SER A 312 10.99 -11.97 -27.79
C SER A 312 12.01 -12.08 -28.93
N MET A 313 12.74 -11.00 -29.24
CA MET A 313 13.76 -10.98 -30.29
C MET A 313 15.00 -11.81 -29.94
N LYS A 314 15.51 -11.74 -28.69
CA LYS A 314 16.62 -12.62 -28.24
C LYS A 314 16.25 -14.11 -28.29
N LYS A 315 14.96 -14.44 -28.31
CA LYS A 315 14.44 -15.81 -28.44
C LYS A 315 14.19 -16.25 -29.88
N ASN A 316 13.90 -15.32 -30.79
CA ASN A 316 13.55 -15.62 -32.19
C ASN A 316 14.75 -15.51 -33.14
N ALA A 317 15.87 -14.92 -32.70
CA ALA A 317 17.12 -14.88 -33.42
C ALA A 317 17.83 -16.26 -33.41
N ASN A 318 17.31 -17.21 -34.18
CA ASN A 318 18.07 -18.40 -34.59
C ASN A 318 19.13 -18.08 -35.67
N GLY A 319 19.37 -16.80 -35.94
CA GLY A 319 20.50 -16.26 -36.68
C GLY A 319 20.83 -14.87 -36.12
N ASN A 320 22.11 -14.57 -35.95
CA ASN A 320 22.68 -13.40 -35.24
C ASN A 320 22.39 -12.02 -35.87
N ARG A 321 21.27 -11.81 -36.57
CA ARG A 321 20.97 -10.54 -37.25
C ARG A 321 19.55 -10.02 -36.98
N ILE A 322 19.45 -8.71 -36.76
CA ILE A 322 18.19 -7.98 -36.60
C ILE A 322 17.52 -7.74 -37.97
N ASP A 323 16.20 -7.90 -38.03
CA ASP A 323 15.41 -7.70 -39.25
C ASP A 323 14.98 -6.22 -39.39
N ASP A 324 15.06 -5.69 -40.62
CA ASP A 324 14.74 -4.31 -40.96
C ASP A 324 13.31 -3.91 -40.57
N ALA A 325 12.33 -4.77 -40.83
CA ALA A 325 10.93 -4.46 -40.58
C ALA A 325 10.64 -4.39 -39.07
N VAL A 326 11.35 -5.20 -38.29
CA VAL A 326 11.28 -5.16 -36.82
C VAL A 326 11.86 -3.86 -36.27
N ALA A 327 13.04 -3.45 -36.73
CA ALA A 327 13.67 -2.20 -36.27
C ALA A 327 12.86 -0.95 -36.64
N ILE A 328 12.29 -0.91 -37.86
CA ILE A 328 11.44 0.20 -38.31
C ILE A 328 10.19 0.34 -37.44
N ARG A 329 9.58 -0.78 -37.01
CA ARG A 329 8.41 -0.74 -36.12
C ARG A 329 8.75 -0.22 -34.72
N MET A 330 9.93 -0.54 -34.20
CA MET A 330 10.38 -0.13 -32.86
C MET A 330 10.77 1.34 -32.78
N PHE A 331 11.28 1.91 -33.88
CA PHE A 331 11.74 3.30 -33.92
C PHE A 331 11.00 4.08 -35.01
N PRO A 332 9.66 4.24 -34.91
CA PRO A 332 8.85 4.82 -35.98
C PRO A 332 9.17 6.30 -36.25
N ASN A 333 9.89 6.96 -35.34
CA ASN A 333 10.31 8.36 -35.47
C ASN A 333 11.65 8.52 -36.21
N ILE A 334 12.37 7.42 -36.50
CA ILE A 334 13.62 7.46 -37.26
C ILE A 334 13.31 7.07 -38.71
N PRO A 335 13.78 7.83 -39.72
CA PRO A 335 13.61 7.48 -41.12
C PRO A 335 14.10 6.05 -41.43
N ALA A 336 13.32 5.28 -42.19
CA ALA A 336 13.58 3.87 -42.43
C ALA A 336 14.91 3.59 -43.14
N ASP A 337 15.38 4.52 -43.97
CA ASP A 337 16.68 4.52 -44.63
C ASP A 337 17.83 4.70 -43.64
N ALA A 338 17.67 5.58 -42.64
CA ALA A 338 18.65 5.74 -41.55
C ALA A 338 18.73 4.49 -40.67
N ILE A 339 17.59 3.85 -40.36
CA ILE A 339 17.56 2.58 -39.62
C ILE A 339 18.32 1.48 -40.37
N LYS A 340 18.08 1.35 -41.68
CA LYS A 340 18.79 0.39 -42.53
C LYS A 340 20.30 0.65 -42.59
N ALA A 341 20.71 1.91 -42.66
CA ALA A 341 22.12 2.29 -42.63
C ALA A 341 22.80 1.86 -41.31
N VAL A 342 22.12 2.02 -40.18
CA VAL A 342 22.62 1.55 -38.87
C VAL A 342 22.70 0.03 -38.81
N ILE A 343 21.70 -0.69 -39.33
CA ILE A 343 21.71 -2.17 -39.38
C ILE A 343 22.91 -2.66 -40.19
N VAL A 344 23.13 -2.11 -41.38
CA VAL A 344 24.27 -2.45 -42.23
C VAL A 344 25.59 -2.08 -41.55
N GLY A 345 25.69 -0.89 -40.95
CA GLY A 345 26.91 -0.40 -40.29
C GLY A 345 27.31 -1.17 -39.02
N LYS A 346 26.41 -1.96 -38.43
CA LYS A 346 26.67 -2.83 -37.27
C LYS A 346 26.63 -4.31 -37.60
N ASP A 347 26.74 -4.66 -38.89
CA ASP A 347 26.67 -6.04 -39.39
C ASP A 347 25.38 -6.79 -39.00
N GLY A 348 24.32 -6.06 -38.67
CA GLY A 348 23.05 -6.61 -38.20
C GLY A 348 23.07 -7.08 -36.74
N ASP A 349 24.14 -6.86 -35.97
CA ASP A 349 24.20 -7.26 -34.56
C ASP A 349 23.07 -6.57 -33.75
N PRO A 350 22.13 -7.34 -33.18
CA PRO A 350 20.95 -6.76 -32.54
C PRO A 350 21.27 -5.82 -31.38
N ASP A 351 22.27 -6.15 -30.55
CA ASP A 351 22.58 -5.36 -29.37
C ASP A 351 23.27 -4.04 -29.78
N ARG A 352 24.14 -4.05 -30.81
CA ARG A 352 24.80 -2.84 -31.32
C ARG A 352 23.86 -1.94 -32.12
N VAL A 353 22.96 -2.51 -32.91
CA VAL A 353 21.94 -1.75 -33.64
C VAL A 353 20.99 -1.06 -32.68
N ILE A 354 20.47 -1.78 -31.68
CA ILE A 354 19.55 -1.21 -30.69
C ILE A 354 20.24 -0.11 -29.87
N ALA A 355 21.50 -0.33 -29.46
CA ALA A 355 22.25 0.68 -28.70
C ALA A 355 22.46 1.99 -29.47
N GLU A 356 22.64 1.94 -30.79
CA GLU A 356 22.80 3.12 -31.64
C GLU A 356 21.48 3.83 -31.91
N LEU A 357 20.41 3.10 -32.24
CA LEU A 357 19.09 3.68 -32.50
C LEU A 357 18.46 4.30 -31.25
N LEU A 358 18.78 3.79 -30.06
CA LEU A 358 18.39 4.41 -28.78
C LEU A 358 19.06 5.76 -28.52
N GLN A 359 20.15 6.11 -29.22
CA GLN A 359 20.76 7.44 -29.10
C GLN A 359 20.07 8.47 -30.00
N TRP A 360 19.28 8.01 -30.97
CA TRP A 360 18.59 8.84 -31.95
C TRP A 360 17.14 9.15 -31.56
N ASN A 361 16.58 8.41 -30.60
CA ASN A 361 15.21 8.50 -30.10
C ASN A 361 15.17 9.12 -28.69
#